data_AF-A0A949VH02-F1
#
_entry.id   AF-A0A949VH02-F1
#
_cell.length_a   1.000
_cell.length_b   1.000
_cell.length_c   1.000
_cell.angle_alpha   90.00
_cell.angle_beta   90.00
_cell.angle_gamma   90.00
#
_symmetry.space_group_name_H-M   'P 1'
#
loop_
_entity.id
_entity.type
_entity.pdbx_description
1 polymer ?
#
loop_
_entity_poly.entity_id
_entity_poly.type
_entity_poly.pdbx_seq_one_letter_code
_entity_poly.pdbx_strand_id
1 'polypeptide(L)'
;MKTIKNKKSLQRLFFIILIIFFCFNISNIFFLVLCMKEDIFRPPHTEVLVSACKQPAATGVPGGDAVFVNEGLTDNFYLLDLQTGEKRTVPNDPLLMDYGIFLNSELVWLEGSWGKPNNTAGYRPHYILDLKNGTRYEVMDLDWLARDDDGYFDPQNYTYLQSAEKIFIHHSKNILIALSSDFRTSPDERVALSQYVLKSGSDVENGKALEKLLKDLGLSYEIIDITTTRYKDIPSPTGQFVIRNEGIYISGTNTSMVDRRYTGGYFMGGYFKNWFYDESAVVVQEDYSFLISNTLLGSYYSIPKPVLKLFLPVE
;
A
#
# COMPACT_ATOMS: atom_id res chain seq x y z
N MET A 1 34.21 -56.63 30.33
CA MET A 1 34.47 -55.21 29.97
C MET A 1 34.13 -54.96 28.50
N LYS A 2 32.95 -54.40 28.20
CA LYS A 2 32.60 -53.92 26.84
C LYS A 2 31.65 -52.74 26.97
N THR A 3 32.15 -51.57 27.37
CA THR A 3 31.29 -50.39 27.60
C THR A 3 31.99 -49.05 27.39
N ILE A 4 32.85 -48.89 26.35
CA ILE A 4 33.40 -47.55 26.01
C ILE A 4 33.59 -47.34 24.50
N LYS A 5 32.61 -47.74 23.66
CA LYS A 5 32.62 -47.36 22.22
C LYS A 5 31.41 -46.52 21.77
N ASN A 6 30.33 -46.47 22.55
CA ASN A 6 29.10 -45.74 22.18
C ASN A 6 29.02 -44.27 22.62
N LYS A 7 29.86 -43.80 23.54
CA LYS A 7 29.82 -42.39 24.03
C LYS A 7 30.19 -41.36 22.96
N LYS A 8 31.13 -41.67 22.06
CA LYS A 8 31.57 -40.73 21.00
C LYS A 8 30.51 -40.50 19.91
N SER A 9 29.74 -41.54 19.56
CA SER A 9 28.64 -41.43 18.60
C SER A 9 27.49 -40.62 19.18
N LEU A 10 27.12 -40.89 20.44
CA LEU A 10 26.07 -40.15 21.14
C LEU A 10 26.45 -38.67 21.36
N GLN A 11 27.71 -38.38 21.71
CA GLN A 11 28.22 -37.01 21.83
C GLN A 11 28.19 -36.25 20.51
N ARG A 12 28.54 -36.90 19.38
CA ARG A 12 28.44 -36.27 18.04
C ARG A 12 26.98 -35.99 17.68
N LEU A 13 26.07 -36.93 17.91
CA LEU A 13 24.64 -36.72 17.68
C LEU A 13 24.10 -35.58 18.54
N PHE A 14 24.48 -35.52 19.81
CA PHE A 14 24.08 -34.44 20.71
C PHE A 14 24.65 -33.09 20.28
N PHE A 15 25.90 -33.04 19.81
CA PHE A 15 26.52 -31.82 19.29
C PHE A 15 25.85 -31.35 17.99
N ILE A 16 25.49 -32.27 17.10
CA ILE A 16 24.74 -31.96 15.87
C ILE A 16 23.34 -31.47 16.22
N ILE A 17 22.63 -32.11 17.14
CA ILE A 17 21.32 -31.65 17.63
C ILE A 17 21.45 -30.27 18.28
N LEU A 18 22.50 -30.02 19.05
CA LEU A 18 22.74 -28.71 19.68
C LEU A 18 23.03 -27.63 18.64
N ILE A 19 23.83 -27.93 17.60
CA ILE A 19 24.08 -27.01 16.49
C ILE A 19 22.78 -26.74 15.72
N ILE A 20 21.99 -27.78 15.42
CA ILE A 20 20.67 -27.63 14.79
C ILE A 20 19.79 -26.76 15.67
N PHE A 21 19.68 -27.06 16.97
CA PHE A 21 18.85 -26.29 17.90
C PHE A 21 19.31 -24.84 18.02
N PHE A 22 20.62 -24.57 18.00
CA PHE A 22 21.16 -23.22 17.92
C PHE A 22 20.82 -22.56 16.58
N CYS A 23 21.12 -23.17 15.44
CA CYS A 23 20.85 -22.60 14.12
C CYS A 23 19.35 -22.32 13.89
N PHE A 24 18.45 -23.18 14.38
CA PHE A 24 17.00 -22.99 14.27
C PHE A 24 16.44 -21.97 15.28
N ASN A 25 17.00 -21.84 16.48
CA ASN A 25 16.54 -20.85 17.47
C ASN A 25 17.21 -19.49 17.34
N ILE A 26 18.39 -19.40 16.72
CA ILE A 26 19.14 -18.16 16.53
C ILE A 26 18.28 -17.13 15.80
N SER A 27 17.55 -17.53 14.75
CA SER A 27 16.66 -16.63 14.01
C SER A 27 15.54 -16.06 14.89
N ASN A 28 14.92 -16.90 15.74
CA ASN A 28 13.86 -16.47 16.65
C ASN A 28 14.38 -15.55 17.76
N ILE A 29 15.56 -15.85 18.30
CA ILE A 29 16.21 -15.01 19.32
C ILE A 29 16.58 -13.65 18.72
N PHE A 30 17.17 -13.63 17.52
CA PHE A 30 17.47 -12.38 16.83
C PHE A 30 16.21 -11.60 16.51
N PHE A 31 15.15 -12.24 16.00
CA PHE A 31 13.88 -11.58 15.75
C PHE A 31 13.33 -10.90 17.01
N LEU A 32 13.26 -11.61 18.13
CA LEU A 32 12.71 -11.05 19.38
C LEU A 32 13.54 -9.87 19.90
N VAL A 33 14.87 -9.99 19.88
CA VAL A 33 15.77 -8.91 20.32
C VAL A 33 15.64 -7.69 19.40
N LEU A 34 15.58 -7.91 18.09
CA LEU A 34 15.46 -6.83 17.11
C LEU A 34 14.09 -6.14 17.22
N CYS A 35 13.01 -6.90 17.31
CA CYS A 35 11.67 -6.31 17.36
C CYS A 35 11.45 -5.45 18.60
N MET A 36 11.91 -5.91 19.78
CA MET A 36 11.85 -5.12 21.00
C MET A 36 12.71 -3.87 20.91
N LYS A 37 13.89 -3.97 20.28
CA LYS A 37 14.76 -2.82 20.06
C LYS A 37 14.08 -1.76 19.19
N GLU A 38 13.42 -2.16 18.11
CA GLU A 38 12.75 -1.22 17.20
C GLU A 38 11.53 -0.55 17.85
N ASP A 39 10.79 -1.25 18.71
CA ASP A 39 9.69 -0.65 19.49
C ASP A 39 10.19 0.37 20.53
N ILE A 40 11.34 0.10 21.16
CA ILE A 40 11.94 0.95 22.21
C ILE A 40 12.68 2.16 21.62
N PHE A 41 13.55 1.93 20.65
CA PHE A 41 14.43 2.93 20.05
C PHE A 41 13.86 3.51 18.75
N ARG A 42 12.58 3.87 18.78
CA ARG A 42 11.86 4.50 17.68
C ARG A 42 12.23 5.98 17.52
N PRO A 43 11.98 6.60 16.34
CA PRO A 43 12.18 8.03 16.12
C PRO A 43 11.45 8.91 17.15
N PRO A 44 11.94 10.12 17.45
CA PRO A 44 11.26 11.05 18.37
C PRO A 44 9.88 11.45 17.82
N HIS A 45 8.99 11.91 18.70
CA HIS A 45 7.63 12.33 18.34
C HIS A 45 6.78 11.21 17.73
N THR A 46 7.06 9.96 18.10
CA THR A 46 6.30 8.80 17.63
C THR A 46 5.63 8.00 18.74
N GLU A 47 4.46 7.48 18.41
CA GLU A 47 3.72 6.47 19.16
C GLU A 47 3.63 5.18 18.35
N VAL A 48 3.72 4.03 19.02
CA VAL A 48 3.60 2.71 18.36
C VAL A 48 2.12 2.38 18.18
N LEU A 49 1.67 2.29 16.92
CA LEU A 49 0.33 1.79 16.57
C LEU A 49 0.32 0.27 16.51
N VAL A 50 1.33 -0.31 15.85
CA VAL A 50 1.50 -1.77 15.76
C VAL A 50 2.96 -2.11 16.02
N SER A 51 3.18 -2.95 17.04
CA SER A 51 4.51 -3.40 17.47
C SER A 51 5.26 -4.13 16.35
N ALA A 52 6.56 -3.87 16.25
CA ALA A 52 7.47 -4.57 15.35
C ALA A 52 7.49 -6.09 15.64
N CYS A 53 7.23 -6.51 16.88
CA CYS A 53 7.19 -7.92 17.28
C CYS A 53 6.04 -8.70 16.65
N LYS A 54 5.14 -8.04 15.92
CA LYS A 54 4.10 -8.68 15.10
C LYS A 54 4.51 -8.83 13.64
N GLN A 55 5.68 -8.33 13.28
CA GLN A 55 6.16 -8.20 11.91
C GLN A 55 5.10 -7.54 11.00
N PRO A 56 4.65 -6.32 11.34
CA PRO A 56 3.54 -5.71 10.61
C PRO A 56 4.01 -5.19 9.25
N ALA A 57 3.11 -5.19 8.27
CA ALA A 57 3.22 -4.43 7.04
C ALA A 57 1.97 -3.55 6.92
N ALA A 58 2.16 -2.24 6.75
CA ALA A 58 1.07 -1.28 6.61
C ALA A 58 0.92 -0.79 5.16
N THR A 59 -0.33 -0.74 4.71
CA THR A 59 -0.73 -0.12 3.44
C THR A 59 -1.71 1.01 3.73
N GLY A 60 -1.49 2.15 3.09
CA GLY A 60 -2.36 3.31 3.22
C GLY A 60 -3.78 3.07 2.74
N VAL A 61 -4.73 3.70 3.40
CA VAL A 61 -6.14 3.76 2.99
C VAL A 61 -6.53 5.22 2.78
N PRO A 62 -6.90 5.65 1.56
CA PRO A 62 -7.29 7.04 1.33
C PRO A 62 -8.42 7.47 2.28
N GLY A 63 -8.31 8.70 2.79
CA GLY A 63 -9.26 9.29 3.75
C GLY A 63 -8.71 9.45 5.19
N GLY A 64 -7.68 8.69 5.56
CA GLY A 64 -6.99 8.84 6.86
C GLY A 64 -7.77 8.32 8.08
N ASP A 65 -8.88 7.63 7.86
CA ASP A 65 -9.71 7.00 8.91
C ASP A 65 -9.14 5.65 9.38
N ALA A 66 -8.47 4.93 8.48
CA ALA A 66 -7.90 3.62 8.78
C ALA A 66 -6.52 3.42 8.14
N VAL A 67 -5.80 2.40 8.58
CA VAL A 67 -4.64 1.84 7.86
C VAL A 67 -4.80 0.33 7.74
N PHE A 68 -4.50 -0.23 6.58
CA PHE A 68 -4.52 -1.68 6.40
C PHE A 68 -3.23 -2.27 6.95
N VAL A 69 -3.34 -3.32 7.77
CA VAL A 69 -2.21 -3.97 8.44
C VAL A 69 -2.25 -5.46 8.18
N ASN A 70 -1.11 -6.03 7.81
CA ASN A 70 -0.85 -7.46 7.80
C ASN A 70 0.19 -7.82 8.88
N GLU A 71 -0.13 -8.72 9.81
CA GLU A 71 0.76 -9.21 10.86
C GLU A 71 1.41 -10.55 10.44
N GLY A 72 2.62 -10.50 9.89
CA GLY A 72 3.29 -11.65 9.25
C GLY A 72 3.58 -12.86 10.14
N LEU A 73 3.55 -12.71 11.47
CA LEU A 73 3.69 -13.87 12.38
C LEU A 73 2.41 -14.68 12.54
N THR A 74 1.26 -14.09 12.23
CA THR A 74 -0.05 -14.69 12.47
C THR A 74 -0.89 -14.82 11.20
N ASP A 75 -0.39 -14.30 10.08
CA ASP A 75 -1.11 -14.16 8.80
C ASP A 75 -2.46 -13.44 8.94
N ASN A 76 -2.62 -12.64 10.00
CA ASN A 76 -3.83 -11.85 10.22
C ASN A 76 -3.71 -10.50 9.53
N PHE A 77 -4.76 -10.12 8.81
CA PHE A 77 -4.85 -8.81 8.19
C PHE A 77 -6.18 -8.13 8.51
N TYR A 78 -6.15 -6.81 8.71
CA TYR A 78 -7.27 -6.02 9.21
C TYR A 78 -7.11 -4.55 8.84
N LEU A 79 -8.21 -3.79 8.94
CA LEU A 79 -8.18 -2.33 8.97
C LEU A 79 -8.05 -1.88 10.42
N LEU A 80 -6.99 -1.15 10.74
CA LEU A 80 -6.82 -0.47 12.01
C LEU A 80 -7.49 0.90 11.92
N ASP A 81 -8.57 1.09 12.67
CA ASP A 81 -9.24 2.38 12.81
C ASP A 81 -8.33 3.34 13.59
N LEU A 82 -7.99 4.49 12.99
CA LEU A 82 -7.03 5.43 13.54
C LEU A 82 -7.64 6.32 14.63
N GLN A 83 -8.98 6.39 14.71
CA GLN A 83 -9.68 7.17 15.74
C GLN A 83 -9.83 6.39 17.03
N THR A 84 -10.18 5.11 16.93
CA THR A 84 -10.55 4.24 18.06
C THR A 84 -9.47 3.22 18.42
N GLY A 85 -8.56 2.92 17.50
CA GLY A 85 -7.61 1.81 17.62
C GLY A 85 -8.25 0.43 17.42
N GLU A 86 -9.52 0.37 17.03
CA GLU A 86 -10.22 -0.90 16.79
C GLU A 86 -9.68 -1.59 15.54
N LYS A 87 -9.59 -2.93 15.61
CA LYS A 87 -9.25 -3.77 14.47
C LYS A 87 -10.51 -4.26 13.79
N ARG A 88 -10.83 -3.70 12.63
CA ARG A 88 -11.92 -4.19 11.77
C ARG A 88 -11.41 -5.30 10.87
N THR A 89 -12.06 -6.46 10.93
CA THR A 89 -11.76 -7.57 10.03
C THR A 89 -12.07 -7.17 8.59
N VAL A 90 -11.30 -7.73 7.65
CA VAL A 90 -11.57 -7.61 6.22
C VAL A 90 -11.88 -8.98 5.63
N PRO A 91 -12.55 -9.06 4.47
CA PRO A 91 -12.82 -10.32 3.80
C PRO A 91 -11.52 -11.07 3.49
N ASN A 92 -11.54 -12.40 3.66
CA ASN A 92 -10.42 -13.25 3.27
C ASN A 92 -10.40 -13.46 1.75
N ASP A 93 -9.86 -12.46 1.06
CA ASP A 93 -9.76 -12.44 -0.40
C ASP A 93 -8.30 -12.69 -0.84
N PRO A 94 -8.03 -13.72 -1.66
CA PRO A 94 -6.67 -14.08 -2.05
C PRO A 94 -5.96 -13.02 -2.91
N LEU A 95 -6.70 -12.08 -3.51
CA LEU A 95 -6.12 -11.02 -4.35
C LEU A 95 -5.86 -9.73 -3.56
N LEU A 96 -6.40 -9.59 -2.35
CA LEU A 96 -6.32 -8.35 -1.57
C LEU A 96 -4.86 -7.97 -1.26
N MET A 97 -4.05 -8.94 -0.84
CA MET A 97 -2.65 -8.68 -0.48
C MET A 97 -1.76 -8.38 -1.70
N ASP A 98 -2.00 -9.08 -2.81
CA ASP A 98 -1.11 -9.04 -3.97
C ASP A 98 -1.47 -7.95 -4.98
N TYR A 99 -2.75 -7.62 -5.08
CA TYR A 99 -3.31 -6.75 -6.13
C TYR A 99 -4.29 -5.69 -5.61
N GLY A 100 -4.51 -5.63 -4.29
CA GLY A 100 -5.47 -4.71 -3.69
C GLY A 100 -4.92 -3.29 -3.58
N ILE A 101 -5.68 -2.35 -4.12
CA ILE A 101 -5.46 -0.91 -4.00
C ILE A 101 -6.69 -0.31 -3.35
N PHE A 102 -6.52 0.28 -2.16
CA PHE A 102 -7.63 0.90 -1.44
C PHE A 102 -8.12 2.15 -2.17
N LEU A 103 -9.42 2.20 -2.45
CA LEU A 103 -10.10 3.41 -2.92
C LEU A 103 -10.54 4.27 -1.73
N ASN A 104 -11.00 3.61 -0.67
CA ASN A 104 -11.32 4.16 0.64
C ASN A 104 -11.40 2.99 1.65
N SER A 105 -11.87 3.23 2.87
CA SER A 105 -11.95 2.20 3.90
C SER A 105 -13.01 1.12 3.64
N GLU A 106 -13.89 1.29 2.65
CA GLU A 106 -14.93 0.31 2.30
C GLU A 106 -14.66 -0.43 0.99
N LEU A 107 -13.89 0.17 0.07
CA LEU A 107 -13.73 -0.30 -1.30
C LEU A 107 -12.26 -0.49 -1.66
N VAL A 108 -11.97 -1.63 -2.28
CA VAL A 108 -10.65 -1.95 -2.81
C VAL A 108 -10.77 -2.26 -4.30
N TRP A 109 -9.96 -1.63 -5.12
CA TRP A 109 -9.74 -2.05 -6.49
C TRP A 109 -8.73 -3.21 -6.50
N LEU A 110 -9.18 -4.38 -6.96
CA LEU A 110 -8.31 -5.51 -7.25
C LEU A 110 -7.84 -5.37 -8.70
N GLU A 111 -6.55 -5.08 -8.87
CA GLU A 111 -5.94 -4.87 -10.17
C GLU A 111 -6.12 -6.12 -11.06
N GLY A 112 -6.58 -5.91 -12.29
CA GLY A 112 -6.69 -6.94 -13.32
C GLY A 112 -5.32 -7.31 -13.91
N SER A 113 -5.34 -8.19 -14.90
CA SER A 113 -4.17 -8.50 -15.71
C SER A 113 -4.09 -7.59 -16.92
N TRP A 114 -2.91 -7.47 -17.51
CA TRP A 114 -2.69 -6.82 -18.81
C TRP A 114 -3.26 -7.60 -20.01
N GLY A 115 -3.74 -8.83 -19.81
CA GLY A 115 -4.33 -9.65 -20.88
C GLY A 115 -5.69 -9.12 -21.33
N LYS A 116 -6.03 -9.34 -22.60
CA LYS A 116 -7.40 -9.11 -23.11
C LYS A 116 -8.30 -10.31 -22.79
N PRO A 117 -9.63 -10.16 -22.74
CA PRO A 117 -10.57 -11.27 -22.49
C PRO A 117 -10.40 -12.49 -23.42
N ASN A 118 -9.93 -12.26 -24.65
CA ASN A 118 -9.68 -13.33 -25.62
C ASN A 118 -8.41 -14.16 -25.33
N ASN A 119 -7.54 -13.72 -24.42
CA ASN A 119 -6.36 -14.45 -23.96
C ASN A 119 -6.63 -15.08 -22.59
N THR A 120 -7.39 -16.17 -22.60
CA THR A 120 -7.91 -16.82 -21.39
C THR A 120 -6.84 -17.38 -20.45
N ALA A 121 -5.62 -17.64 -20.94
CA ALA A 121 -4.54 -18.21 -20.13
C ALA A 121 -3.90 -17.20 -19.16
N GLY A 122 -4.09 -15.89 -19.38
CA GLY A 122 -3.51 -14.83 -18.56
C GLY A 122 -4.46 -13.70 -18.20
N TYR A 123 -5.75 -13.82 -18.57
CA TYR A 123 -6.75 -12.79 -18.35
C TYR A 123 -7.36 -12.87 -16.94
N ARG A 124 -7.33 -11.73 -16.24
CA ARG A 124 -8.05 -11.45 -15.01
C ARG A 124 -8.71 -10.06 -15.15
N PRO A 125 -10.04 -9.94 -15.00
CA PRO A 125 -10.70 -8.64 -14.96
C PRO A 125 -10.24 -7.79 -13.78
N HIS A 126 -10.44 -6.49 -13.87
CA HIS A 126 -10.43 -5.62 -12.70
C HIS A 126 -11.69 -5.87 -11.85
N TYR A 127 -11.59 -5.76 -10.53
CA TYR A 127 -12.74 -5.86 -9.64
C TYR A 127 -12.75 -4.72 -8.61
N ILE A 128 -13.94 -4.34 -8.16
CA ILE A 128 -14.14 -3.66 -6.89
C ILE A 128 -14.52 -4.71 -5.84
N LEU A 129 -13.71 -4.86 -4.81
CA LEU A 129 -14.03 -5.63 -3.63
C LEU A 129 -14.71 -4.70 -2.61
N ASP A 130 -15.93 -5.05 -2.21
CA ASP A 130 -16.62 -4.41 -1.09
C ASP A 130 -16.24 -5.10 0.22
N LEU A 131 -15.58 -4.35 1.11
CA LEU A 131 -15.07 -4.89 2.37
C LEU A 131 -16.18 -5.19 3.39
N LYS A 132 -17.40 -4.66 3.22
CA LYS A 132 -18.52 -4.92 4.14
C LYS A 132 -19.04 -6.35 4.01
N ASN A 133 -19.07 -6.88 2.79
CA ASN A 133 -19.70 -8.18 2.50
C ASN A 133 -18.79 -9.14 1.74
N GLY A 134 -17.59 -8.73 1.31
CA GLY A 134 -16.65 -9.54 0.55
C GLY A 134 -17.03 -9.77 -0.91
N THR A 135 -18.02 -9.04 -1.43
CA THR A 135 -18.47 -9.20 -2.82
C THR A 135 -17.50 -8.52 -3.77
N ARG A 136 -17.15 -9.21 -4.86
CA ARG A 136 -16.41 -8.64 -5.99
C ARG A 136 -17.37 -8.20 -7.08
N TYR A 137 -17.19 -6.99 -7.57
CA TYR A 137 -17.92 -6.43 -8.69
C TYR A 137 -16.94 -6.24 -9.84
N GLU A 138 -17.15 -6.96 -10.95
CA GLU A 138 -16.30 -6.81 -12.13
C GLU A 138 -16.38 -5.38 -12.69
N VAL A 139 -15.23 -4.85 -13.05
CA VAL A 139 -15.04 -3.50 -13.62
C VAL A 139 -14.78 -3.65 -15.11
N MET A 140 -15.55 -2.93 -15.92
CA MET A 140 -15.39 -2.86 -17.36
C MET A 140 -14.16 -2.02 -17.71
N ASP A 141 -13.20 -2.61 -18.40
CA ASP A 141 -12.04 -1.89 -18.90
C ASP A 141 -12.39 -1.20 -20.24
N LEU A 142 -12.49 0.12 -20.19
CA LEU A 142 -12.81 0.95 -21.36
C LEU A 142 -11.68 0.95 -22.39
N ASP A 143 -10.47 0.51 -22.03
CA ASP A 143 -9.37 0.37 -22.97
C ASP A 143 -9.69 -0.62 -24.09
N TRP A 144 -10.69 -1.50 -23.92
CA TRP A 144 -11.06 -2.51 -24.92
C TRP A 144 -12.16 -2.07 -25.87
N LEU A 145 -12.76 -0.89 -25.65
CA LEU A 145 -13.72 -0.33 -26.58
C LEU A 145 -13.06 0.05 -27.91
N ALA A 146 -13.89 0.19 -28.95
CA ALA A 146 -13.44 0.65 -30.24
C ALA A 146 -12.74 2.03 -30.13
N ARG A 147 -11.67 2.18 -30.90
CA ARG A 147 -10.95 3.45 -31.03
C ARG A 147 -11.59 4.30 -32.10
N ASP A 148 -11.33 5.61 -32.05
CA ASP A 148 -11.66 6.50 -33.15
C ASP A 148 -10.77 6.26 -34.38
N ASP A 149 -11.05 6.99 -35.46
CA ASP A 149 -10.33 6.88 -36.73
C ASP A 149 -8.83 7.21 -36.60
N ASP A 150 -8.45 8.00 -35.58
CA ASP A 150 -7.07 8.38 -35.28
C ASP A 150 -6.37 7.36 -34.34
N GLY A 151 -7.08 6.31 -33.90
CA GLY A 151 -6.57 5.25 -33.04
C GLY A 151 -6.59 5.57 -31.54
N TYR A 152 -7.21 6.68 -31.14
CA TYR A 152 -7.38 7.13 -29.75
C TYR A 152 -8.72 6.68 -29.18
N PHE A 153 -8.88 6.87 -27.87
CA PHE A 153 -10.15 6.59 -27.19
C PHE A 153 -11.29 7.43 -27.78
N ASP A 154 -12.34 6.77 -28.27
CA ASP A 154 -13.49 7.45 -28.87
C ASP A 154 -14.24 8.31 -27.82
N PRO A 155 -14.35 9.64 -28.03
CA PRO A 155 -15.04 10.54 -27.11
C PRO A 155 -16.49 10.19 -26.79
N GLN A 156 -17.20 9.44 -27.64
CA GLN A 156 -18.57 9.01 -27.35
C GLN A 156 -18.65 8.14 -26.07
N ASN A 157 -17.56 7.44 -25.76
CA ASN A 157 -17.46 6.59 -24.58
C ASN A 157 -17.15 7.37 -23.29
N TYR A 158 -16.99 8.71 -23.33
CA TYR A 158 -16.88 9.51 -22.10
C TYR A 158 -18.18 9.53 -21.29
N THR A 159 -19.31 9.15 -21.89
CA THR A 159 -20.60 8.99 -21.20
C THR A 159 -20.53 8.02 -20.02
N TYR A 160 -19.69 6.97 -20.09
CA TYR A 160 -19.42 6.05 -18.98
C TYR A 160 -18.78 6.73 -17.75
N LEU A 161 -18.04 7.82 -17.96
CA LEU A 161 -17.44 8.59 -16.86
C LEU A 161 -18.40 9.65 -16.31
N GLN A 162 -19.27 10.20 -17.17
CA GLN A 162 -20.20 11.26 -16.78
C GLN A 162 -21.32 10.77 -15.85
N SER A 163 -21.64 9.47 -15.84
CA SER A 163 -22.59 8.87 -14.92
C SER A 163 -21.99 8.53 -13.55
N ALA A 164 -20.69 8.68 -13.37
CA ALA A 164 -20.01 8.29 -12.14
C ALA A 164 -20.19 9.32 -11.02
N GLU A 165 -20.42 8.83 -9.80
CA GLU A 165 -20.44 9.65 -8.59
C GLU A 165 -19.05 9.74 -7.97
N LYS A 166 -18.29 8.62 -8.01
CA LYS A 166 -16.95 8.52 -7.44
C LYS A 166 -15.94 8.19 -8.51
N ILE A 167 -14.92 9.00 -8.61
CA ILE A 167 -13.84 8.84 -9.58
C ILE A 167 -12.50 8.89 -8.84
N PHE A 168 -11.66 7.89 -9.09
CA PHE A 168 -10.36 7.76 -8.46
C PHE A 168 -9.26 7.73 -9.54
N ILE A 169 -8.14 8.39 -9.29
CA ILE A 169 -6.94 8.31 -10.14
C ILE A 169 -5.78 7.71 -9.35
N HIS A 170 -5.14 6.71 -9.95
CA HIS A 170 -3.86 6.17 -9.49
C HIS A 170 -2.75 6.55 -10.46
N HIS A 171 -1.91 7.53 -10.09
CA HIS A 171 -0.87 8.08 -10.96
C HIS A 171 0.20 7.05 -11.34
N SER A 172 0.78 6.33 -10.40
CA SER A 172 1.78 5.28 -10.65
C SER A 172 1.29 4.22 -11.64
N LYS A 173 0.00 3.85 -11.56
CA LYS A 173 -0.64 2.86 -12.44
C LYS A 173 -1.20 3.44 -13.73
N ASN A 174 -1.27 4.77 -13.87
CA ASN A 174 -1.87 5.45 -15.03
C ASN A 174 -3.32 5.03 -15.29
N ILE A 175 -4.09 4.75 -14.22
CA ILE A 175 -5.46 4.24 -14.34
C ILE A 175 -6.42 5.12 -13.54
N LEU A 176 -7.59 5.32 -14.12
CA LEU A 176 -8.76 5.88 -13.49
C LEU A 176 -9.79 4.77 -13.22
N ILE A 177 -10.46 4.84 -12.08
CA ILE A 177 -11.59 3.99 -11.71
C ILE A 177 -12.79 4.89 -11.46
N ALA A 178 -13.93 4.63 -12.10
CA ALA A 178 -15.15 5.39 -11.95
C ALA A 178 -16.33 4.47 -11.58
N LEU A 179 -17.09 4.88 -10.57
CA LEU A 179 -18.20 4.14 -9.98
C LEU A 179 -19.43 5.05 -9.86
N SER A 180 -20.58 4.59 -10.34
CA SER A 180 -21.88 5.22 -10.05
C SER A 180 -22.32 5.01 -8.60
N SER A 181 -23.40 5.68 -8.20
CA SER A 181 -23.99 5.54 -6.86
C SER A 181 -24.51 4.13 -6.57
N ASP A 182 -25.03 3.47 -7.60
CA ASP A 182 -25.69 2.16 -7.59
C ASP A 182 -24.82 1.09 -8.26
N PHE A 183 -23.50 1.33 -8.32
CA PHE A 183 -22.53 0.44 -8.95
C PHE A 183 -22.64 -1.01 -8.46
N ARG A 184 -23.15 -1.27 -7.25
CA ARG A 184 -23.33 -2.64 -6.72
C ARG A 184 -24.43 -3.43 -7.43
N THR A 185 -25.38 -2.76 -8.07
CA THR A 185 -26.51 -3.36 -8.78
C THR A 185 -26.42 -3.20 -10.30
N SER A 186 -25.57 -2.29 -10.78
CA SER A 186 -25.49 -1.87 -12.18
C SER A 186 -24.11 -2.19 -12.79
N PRO A 187 -23.98 -3.28 -13.60
CA PRO A 187 -22.69 -3.71 -14.13
C PRO A 187 -21.94 -2.74 -15.03
N ASP A 188 -22.68 -2.02 -15.87
CA ASP A 188 -22.11 -1.13 -16.88
C ASP A 188 -21.63 0.21 -16.32
N GLU A 189 -21.77 0.41 -15.00
CA GLU A 189 -21.48 1.68 -14.32
C GLU A 189 -20.26 1.58 -13.38
N ARG A 190 -19.42 0.57 -13.63
CA ARG A 190 -18.13 0.33 -12.97
C ARG A 190 -17.08 0.24 -14.04
N VAL A 191 -16.29 1.29 -14.20
CA VAL A 191 -15.38 1.39 -15.33
C VAL A 191 -13.96 1.73 -14.93
N ALA A 192 -13.00 1.21 -15.69
CA ALA A 192 -11.60 1.57 -15.62
C ALA A 192 -11.17 2.18 -16.96
N LEU A 193 -10.27 3.16 -16.91
CA LEU A 193 -9.68 3.77 -18.11
C LEU A 193 -8.20 4.02 -17.89
N SER A 194 -7.35 3.54 -18.79
CA SER A 194 -5.94 3.87 -18.74
C SER A 194 -5.63 5.19 -19.43
N GLN A 195 -4.63 5.91 -18.93
CA GLN A 195 -4.04 7.03 -19.64
C GLN A 195 -3.51 6.63 -21.02
N TYR A 196 -3.03 5.40 -21.20
CA TYR A 196 -2.35 4.99 -22.44
C TYR A 196 -3.23 5.12 -23.68
N VAL A 197 -4.55 5.03 -23.52
CA VAL A 197 -5.52 5.12 -24.61
C VAL A 197 -5.89 6.56 -24.96
N LEU A 198 -5.58 7.50 -24.05
CA LEU A 198 -5.73 8.94 -24.26
C LEU A 198 -4.44 9.56 -24.79
N LYS A 199 -3.31 9.16 -24.21
CA LYS A 199 -1.99 9.68 -24.55
C LYS A 199 -0.89 8.72 -24.09
N SER A 200 0.05 8.42 -24.98
CA SER A 200 1.21 7.57 -24.69
C SER A 200 2.52 8.28 -25.04
N GLY A 201 3.63 7.85 -24.42
CA GLY A 201 4.97 8.40 -24.64
C GLY A 201 5.79 8.53 -23.35
N SER A 202 7.12 8.54 -23.47
CA SER A 202 8.05 8.66 -22.33
C SER A 202 7.93 10.00 -21.60
N ASP A 203 7.49 11.03 -22.31
CA ASP A 203 7.42 12.40 -21.79
C ASP A 203 6.04 12.73 -21.20
N VAL A 204 5.14 11.75 -21.15
CA VAL A 204 3.80 11.92 -20.59
C VAL A 204 3.87 11.67 -19.08
N GLU A 205 3.64 12.72 -18.31
CA GLU A 205 3.54 12.63 -16.86
C GLU A 205 2.41 11.67 -16.44
N ASN A 206 2.71 10.83 -15.46
CA ASN A 206 1.81 9.81 -14.95
C ASN A 206 0.47 10.41 -14.48
N GLY A 207 -0.65 9.83 -14.92
CA GLY A 207 -2.01 10.26 -14.57
C GLY A 207 -2.46 11.63 -15.11
N LYS A 208 -1.56 12.43 -15.72
CA LYS A 208 -1.87 13.81 -16.11
C LYS A 208 -2.90 13.95 -17.22
N ALA A 209 -2.95 13.02 -18.17
CA ALA A 209 -3.96 13.05 -19.21
C ALA A 209 -5.36 12.72 -18.66
N LEU A 210 -5.42 11.85 -17.65
CA LEU A 210 -6.67 11.54 -16.92
C LEU A 210 -7.17 12.75 -16.14
N GLU A 211 -6.29 13.45 -15.42
CA GLU A 211 -6.66 14.71 -14.73
C GLU A 211 -7.21 15.75 -15.71
N LYS A 212 -6.55 15.90 -16.87
CA LYS A 212 -6.99 16.84 -17.90
C LYS A 212 -8.37 16.44 -18.45
N LEU A 213 -8.57 15.17 -18.78
CA LEU A 213 -9.85 14.66 -19.25
C LEU A 213 -10.97 14.98 -18.26
N LEU A 214 -10.80 14.65 -16.98
CA LEU A 214 -11.82 14.90 -15.97
C LEU A 214 -12.09 16.39 -15.78
N LYS A 215 -11.05 17.23 -15.83
CA LYS A 215 -11.21 18.68 -15.80
C LYS A 215 -12.02 19.19 -16.99
N ASP A 216 -11.73 18.70 -18.19
CA ASP A 216 -12.43 19.08 -19.42
C ASP A 216 -13.90 18.62 -19.40
N LEU A 217 -14.20 17.50 -18.71
CA LEU A 217 -15.56 17.01 -18.46
C LEU A 217 -16.26 17.66 -17.25
N GLY A 218 -15.56 18.48 -16.46
CA GLY A 218 -16.11 19.09 -15.25
C GLY A 218 -16.36 18.11 -14.09
N LEU A 219 -15.63 17.00 -14.04
CA LEU A 219 -15.78 15.93 -13.06
C LEU A 219 -14.73 16.03 -11.94
N SER A 220 -15.16 15.84 -10.70
CA SER A 220 -14.28 15.74 -9.52
C SER A 220 -13.67 14.36 -9.41
N TYR A 221 -12.49 14.26 -8.79
CA TYR A 221 -11.82 12.99 -8.53
C TYR A 221 -10.99 13.02 -7.26
N GLU A 222 -10.70 11.83 -6.75
CA GLU A 222 -9.81 11.59 -5.62
C GLU A 222 -8.50 10.94 -6.09
N ILE A 223 -7.39 11.32 -5.47
CA ILE A 223 -6.08 10.71 -5.72
C ILE A 223 -5.88 9.62 -4.69
N ILE A 224 -5.71 8.38 -5.15
CA ILE A 224 -5.57 7.20 -4.29
C ILE A 224 -4.13 6.67 -4.24
N ASP A 225 -3.22 7.25 -5.02
CA ASP A 225 -1.82 6.89 -5.04
C ASP A 225 -1.06 7.52 -3.86
N ILE A 226 -1.34 7.01 -2.66
CA ILE A 226 -0.77 7.53 -1.41
C ILE A 226 0.47 6.76 -0.93
N THR A 227 0.92 5.79 -1.73
CA THR A 227 2.06 4.92 -1.35
C THR A 227 3.41 5.48 -1.75
N THR A 228 3.44 6.51 -2.61
CA THR A 228 4.68 7.10 -3.11
C THR A 228 4.53 8.57 -3.46
N THR A 229 5.56 9.35 -3.12
CA THR A 229 5.68 10.76 -3.52
C THR A 229 6.40 10.93 -4.86
N ARG A 230 6.70 9.83 -5.56
CA ARG A 230 7.50 9.86 -6.81
C ARG A 230 6.75 10.49 -7.97
N TYR A 231 5.44 10.27 -8.04
CA TYR A 231 4.60 10.66 -9.17
C TYR A 231 3.70 11.85 -8.85
N LYS A 232 3.39 12.06 -7.57
CA LYS A 232 2.52 13.14 -7.12
C LYS A 232 2.81 13.47 -5.66
N ASP A 233 2.69 14.74 -5.32
CA ASP A 233 2.54 15.21 -3.95
C ASP A 233 1.22 14.68 -3.36
N ILE A 234 1.22 14.26 -2.09
CA ILE A 234 0.04 13.65 -1.45
C ILE A 234 -0.60 14.68 -0.52
N PRO A 235 -1.74 15.30 -0.90
CA PRO A 235 -2.42 16.28 -0.04
C PRO A 235 -3.03 15.59 1.18
N SER A 236 -3.17 16.33 2.27
CA SER A 236 -3.98 15.92 3.42
C SER A 236 -5.48 15.97 3.08
N PRO A 237 -6.34 15.24 3.81
CA PRO A 237 -7.79 15.24 3.56
C PRO A 237 -8.46 16.62 3.46
N THR A 238 -8.04 17.59 4.27
CA THR A 238 -8.54 18.98 4.25
C THR A 238 -7.79 19.87 3.25
N GLY A 239 -6.66 19.39 2.73
CA GLY A 239 -5.75 20.14 1.87
C GLY A 239 -4.86 21.13 2.62
N GLN A 240 -4.83 21.15 3.96
CA GLN A 240 -3.96 22.04 4.74
C GLN A 240 -2.48 21.71 4.55
N PHE A 241 -2.15 20.42 4.44
CA PHE A 241 -0.78 19.95 4.32
C PHE A 241 -0.57 19.11 3.07
N VAL A 242 0.70 18.91 2.72
CA VAL A 242 1.09 18.07 1.61
C VAL A 242 2.37 17.29 1.94
N ILE A 243 2.35 15.98 1.67
CA ILE A 243 3.54 15.14 1.73
C ILE A 243 4.32 15.32 0.43
N ARG A 244 5.61 15.62 0.56
CA ARG A 244 6.61 15.59 -0.50
C ARG A 244 7.73 14.63 -0.10
N ASN A 245 8.58 14.25 -1.05
CA ASN A 245 9.67 13.30 -0.79
C ASN A 245 10.54 13.67 0.43
N GLU A 246 10.81 14.96 0.61
CA GLU A 246 11.70 15.48 1.65
C GLU A 246 11.01 15.76 3.00
N GLY A 247 9.68 15.71 3.07
CA GLY A 247 8.97 16.11 4.28
C GLY A 247 7.51 16.50 4.08
N ILE A 248 6.95 17.12 5.11
CA ILE A 248 5.56 17.60 5.13
C ILE A 248 5.57 19.13 5.10
N TYR A 249 4.74 19.70 4.24
CA TYR A 249 4.70 21.14 3.95
C TYR A 249 3.31 21.69 4.14
N ILE A 250 3.21 22.97 4.50
CA ILE A 250 1.95 23.72 4.43
C ILE A 250 1.59 23.89 2.95
N SER A 251 0.38 23.48 2.58
CA SER A 251 -0.10 23.51 1.19
C SER A 251 -0.02 24.91 0.58
N GLY A 252 0.39 24.97 -0.69
CA GLY A 252 0.58 26.23 -1.42
C GLY A 252 1.82 27.04 -1.00
N THR A 253 2.63 26.54 -0.06
CA THR A 253 3.85 27.20 0.40
C THR A 253 5.09 26.30 0.24
N ASN A 254 6.25 26.84 0.61
CA ASN A 254 7.50 26.08 0.78
C ASN A 254 7.91 25.93 2.25
N THR A 255 7.00 26.24 3.18
CA THR A 255 7.23 26.10 4.61
C THR A 255 7.11 24.62 4.99
N SER A 256 8.22 24.02 5.41
CA SER A 256 8.29 22.66 5.90
C SER A 256 7.90 22.62 7.38
N MET A 257 6.92 21.80 7.72
CA MET A 257 6.54 21.47 9.11
C MET A 257 7.39 20.32 9.64
N VAL A 258 7.65 19.35 8.77
CA VAL A 258 8.44 18.15 9.09
C VAL A 258 9.50 18.05 8.00
N ASP A 259 10.76 18.07 8.41
CA ASP A 259 11.91 17.83 7.54
C ASP A 259 12.51 16.44 7.79
N ARG A 260 13.49 16.08 6.98
CA ARG A 260 14.22 14.81 7.11
C ARG A 260 14.90 14.62 8.47
N ARG A 261 15.23 15.68 9.21
CA ARG A 261 15.83 15.53 10.56
C ARG A 261 14.76 15.18 11.59
N TYR A 262 13.57 15.77 11.45
CA TYR A 262 12.42 15.44 12.30
C TYR A 262 12.00 13.97 12.16
N THR A 263 12.08 13.41 10.95
CA THR A 263 11.83 11.98 10.70
C THR A 263 13.01 11.08 11.07
N GLY A 264 14.09 11.57 11.70
CA GLY A 264 15.24 10.74 12.05
C GLY A 264 16.12 10.33 10.85
N GLY A 265 16.01 11.03 9.72
CA GLY A 265 16.82 10.82 8.52
C GLY A 265 16.08 10.16 7.36
N TYR A 266 14.79 9.85 7.51
CA TYR A 266 14.01 9.14 6.49
C TYR A 266 13.34 10.09 5.49
N PHE A 267 13.37 9.70 4.22
CA PHE A 267 12.53 10.33 3.19
C PHE A 267 11.09 9.86 3.36
N MET A 268 10.12 10.72 3.05
CA MET A 268 8.70 10.38 3.16
C MET A 268 8.26 9.38 2.08
N GLY A 269 8.96 9.34 0.94
CA GLY A 269 8.75 8.31 -0.08
C GLY A 269 9.03 6.92 0.50
N GLY A 270 8.00 6.07 0.53
CA GLY A 270 8.07 4.74 1.16
C GLY A 270 7.80 4.75 2.66
N TYR A 271 8.27 5.76 3.40
CA TYR A 271 8.06 5.87 4.84
C TYR A 271 6.62 6.23 5.22
N PHE A 272 6.00 7.15 4.48
CA PHE A 272 4.61 7.54 4.68
C PHE A 272 3.68 6.38 4.31
N LYS A 273 2.72 6.08 5.19
CA LYS A 273 1.67 5.10 4.95
C LYS A 273 0.30 5.74 4.89
N ASN A 274 -0.03 6.71 5.75
CA ASN A 274 -1.32 7.39 5.67
C ASN A 274 -1.34 8.73 6.43
N TRP A 275 -2.35 9.56 6.14
CA TRP A 275 -2.76 10.64 7.02
C TRP A 275 -3.52 10.10 8.23
N PHE A 276 -3.46 10.82 9.34
CA PHE A 276 -4.35 10.60 10.48
C PHE A 276 -5.63 11.43 10.29
N TYR A 277 -6.79 10.93 10.73
CA TYR A 277 -8.12 11.49 10.46
C TYR A 277 -8.30 12.97 10.88
N ASP A 278 -7.58 13.41 11.91
CA ASP A 278 -7.61 14.78 12.44
C ASP A 278 -6.44 15.64 11.97
N GLU A 279 -5.60 15.10 11.08
CA GLU A 279 -4.38 15.72 10.55
C GLU A 279 -3.36 16.15 11.62
N SER A 280 -3.48 15.66 12.85
CA SER A 280 -2.50 15.91 13.92
C SER A 280 -1.21 15.10 13.76
N ALA A 281 -1.24 14.10 12.88
CA ALA A 281 -0.17 13.13 12.70
C ALA A 281 -0.21 12.50 11.31
N VAL A 282 0.81 11.71 11.02
CA VAL A 282 0.85 10.77 9.90
C VAL A 282 1.20 9.37 10.39
N VAL A 283 0.69 8.36 9.71
CA VAL A 283 1.09 6.97 9.89
C VAL A 283 2.32 6.72 9.05
N VAL A 284 3.38 6.20 9.66
CA VAL A 284 4.66 5.93 9.02
C VAL A 284 5.17 4.54 9.40
N GLN A 285 5.94 3.95 8.48
CA GLN A 285 6.64 2.70 8.72
C GLN A 285 7.88 2.67 7.83
N GLU A 286 9.03 2.38 8.44
CA GLU A 286 10.29 2.23 7.72
C GLU A 286 10.27 0.99 6.82
N ASP A 287 10.90 1.10 5.65
CA ASP A 287 11.10 -0.03 4.78
C ASP A 287 11.97 -1.12 5.44
N TYR A 288 11.81 -2.35 4.99
CA TYR A 288 12.56 -3.48 5.54
C TYR A 288 14.06 -3.27 5.36
N SER A 289 14.78 -3.32 6.48
CA SER A 289 16.23 -3.42 6.53
C SER A 289 16.66 -4.82 6.98
N PHE A 290 17.89 -5.21 6.70
CA PHE A 290 18.43 -6.52 7.09
C PHE A 290 19.65 -6.36 7.97
N LEU A 291 19.80 -7.21 8.98
CA LEU A 291 20.97 -7.18 9.87
C LEU A 291 22.27 -7.44 9.11
N ILE A 292 22.20 -8.33 8.11
CA ILE A 292 23.32 -8.65 7.23
C ILE A 292 22.82 -8.44 5.81
N SER A 293 23.47 -7.55 5.07
CA SER A 293 23.25 -7.39 3.64
C SER A 293 24.58 -7.38 2.91
N ASN A 294 24.72 -8.27 1.93
CA ASN A 294 25.92 -8.42 1.15
C ASN A 294 25.56 -8.72 -0.32
N THR A 295 26.27 -8.11 -1.26
CA THR A 295 26.01 -8.26 -2.70
C THR A 295 26.26 -9.67 -3.23
N LEU A 296 27.10 -10.47 -2.57
CA LEU A 296 27.44 -11.85 -2.96
C LEU A 296 26.54 -12.90 -2.31
N LEU A 297 26.22 -12.71 -1.03
CA LEU A 297 25.51 -13.71 -0.22
C LEU A 297 24.02 -13.40 -0.05
N GLY A 298 23.58 -12.19 -0.41
CA GLY A 298 22.21 -11.73 -0.22
C GLY A 298 22.00 -11.09 1.16
N SER A 299 20.72 -10.93 1.50
CA SER A 299 20.29 -10.27 2.73
C SER A 299 19.65 -11.27 3.70
N TYR A 300 20.05 -11.20 4.97
CA TYR A 300 19.64 -12.14 6.01
C TYR A 300 19.16 -11.41 7.27
N TYR A 301 18.21 -12.04 7.97
CA TYR A 301 17.59 -11.54 9.19
C TYR A 301 16.94 -10.17 8.97
N SER A 302 15.73 -10.18 8.40
CA SER A 302 14.92 -8.97 8.26
C SER A 302 14.68 -8.36 9.63
N ILE A 303 14.91 -7.06 9.74
CA ILE A 303 14.65 -6.26 10.94
C ILE A 303 13.19 -5.84 10.85
N PRO A 304 12.31 -6.33 11.73
CA PRO A 304 10.91 -5.95 11.70
C PRO A 304 10.75 -4.49 12.09
N LYS A 305 9.84 -3.76 11.43
CA LYS A 305 9.61 -2.33 11.65
C LYS A 305 8.21 -2.08 12.20
N PRO A 306 8.05 -1.32 13.30
CA PRO A 306 6.73 -1.00 13.82
C PRO A 306 5.96 -0.07 12.87
N VAL A 307 4.65 -0.08 12.98
CA VAL A 307 3.78 0.96 12.42
C VAL A 307 3.66 2.05 13.47
N LEU A 308 4.02 3.28 13.09
CA LEU A 308 4.14 4.40 13.99
C LEU A 308 3.16 5.51 13.63
N LYS A 309 2.64 6.20 14.64
CA LYS A 309 2.02 7.51 14.52
C LYS A 309 3.09 8.57 14.77
N LEU A 310 3.42 9.36 13.76
CA LEU A 310 4.35 10.49 13.86
C LEU A 310 3.55 11.78 14.03
N PHE A 311 3.65 12.42 15.19
CA PHE A 311 2.94 13.67 15.48
C PHE A 311 3.51 14.81 14.64
N LEU A 312 2.63 15.63 14.07
CA LEU A 312 3.02 16.90 13.47
C LEU A 312 3.31 17.93 14.57
N PRO A 313 4.27 18.84 14.36
CA PRO A 313 4.46 19.95 15.28
C PRO A 313 3.18 20.79 15.37
N VAL A 314 2.71 21.01 16.59
CA VAL A 314 1.63 21.98 16.87
C VAL A 314 2.32 23.34 17.04
N GLU A 315 1.85 24.37 16.33
CA GLU A 315 2.24 25.76 16.59
C GLU A 315 1.74 26.25 17.96
#